data_AF-A0A436CTV2-F1
#
_entry.id   AF-A0A436CTV2-F1
#
_cell.length_a   1.000
_cell.length_b   1.000
_cell.length_c   1.000
_cell.angle_alpha   90.00
_cell.angle_beta   90.00
_cell.angle_gamma   90.00
#
_symmetry.space_group_name_H-M   'P 1'
#
loop_
_entity.id
_entity.type
_entity.pdbx_description
1 polymer ?
#
loop_
_entity_poly.entity_id
_entity_poly.type
_entity_poly.pdbx_seq_one_letter_code
_entity_poly.pdbx_strand_id
1 'polypeptide(L)'
;MARPGRSRLAIALGSLLLLAGILLIIQGGALLSVDRPVRARSRDVDDTQPVRPVAPVAGAQRLEPARKVAQDLIAPPRLDPAEIERAEPRPPLSELGLAVPPKTPMPRDWREVLLYRPVVTSSAMFEAMGRKVFISGVRGIDLDSSCSFHDVTWPCGVRARAVFNSWLRGRALHCFVPPDVERFAVAAPCRLGKQDVGAWLVSNGWATALPSGIYGKAEATARDAEMGMFGPAQ
;
A
#
# COMPACT_ATOMS: atom_id res chain seq x y z
N MET A 1 45.16 -39.32 -38.22
CA MET A 1 45.58 -37.90 -38.33
C MET A 1 44.38 -37.04 -38.71
N ALA A 2 43.68 -36.46 -37.74
CA ALA A 2 42.54 -35.57 -37.98
C ALA A 2 43.05 -34.12 -38.12
N ARG A 3 42.74 -33.48 -39.26
CA ARG A 3 43.27 -32.16 -39.63
C ARG A 3 42.81 -31.06 -38.65
N PRO A 4 43.74 -30.34 -37.98
CA PRO A 4 43.42 -29.29 -36.99
C PRO A 4 42.73 -28.03 -37.56
N GLY A 5 42.63 -27.92 -38.89
CA GLY A 5 41.97 -26.79 -39.56
C GLY A 5 40.44 -26.82 -39.53
N ARG A 6 39.81 -28.01 -39.45
CA ARG A 6 38.34 -28.14 -39.49
C ARG A 6 37.66 -27.66 -38.21
N SER A 7 38.26 -27.88 -37.04
CA SER A 7 37.70 -27.41 -35.76
C SER A 7 37.77 -25.89 -35.61
N ARG A 8 38.82 -25.23 -36.12
CA ARG A 8 38.94 -23.77 -36.06
C ARG A 8 37.91 -23.07 -36.96
N LEU A 9 37.63 -23.64 -38.13
CA LEU A 9 36.57 -23.17 -39.02
C LEU A 9 35.17 -23.35 -38.42
N ALA A 10 34.91 -24.48 -37.75
CA ALA A 10 33.64 -24.72 -37.09
C ALA A 10 33.38 -23.74 -35.92
N ILE A 11 34.42 -23.43 -35.13
CA ILE A 11 34.32 -22.47 -34.02
C ILE A 11 34.10 -21.03 -34.54
N ALA A 12 34.76 -20.66 -35.65
CA ALA A 12 34.59 -19.35 -36.27
C ALA A 12 33.17 -19.17 -36.85
N LEU A 13 32.64 -20.19 -37.53
CA LEU A 13 31.27 -20.18 -38.05
C LEU A 13 30.24 -20.14 -36.92
N GLY A 14 30.45 -20.91 -35.85
CA GLY A 14 29.59 -20.88 -34.66
C GLY A 14 29.56 -19.50 -34.00
N SER A 15 30.72 -18.86 -33.83
CA SER A 15 30.80 -17.51 -33.25
C SER A 15 30.13 -16.46 -34.13
N LEU A 16 30.27 -16.57 -35.46
CA LEU A 16 29.64 -15.65 -36.40
C LEU A 16 28.10 -15.76 -36.38
N LEU A 17 27.57 -16.99 -36.32
CA LEU A 17 26.13 -17.23 -36.20
C LEU A 17 25.57 -16.69 -34.88
N LEU A 18 26.33 -16.83 -33.78
CA LEU A 18 25.92 -16.37 -32.47
C LEU A 18 25.90 -14.83 -32.40
N LEU A 19 26.89 -14.16 -32.99
CA LEU A 19 26.92 -12.70 -33.11
C LEU A 19 25.79 -12.17 -34.01
N ALA A 20 25.50 -12.84 -35.12
CA ALA A 20 24.39 -12.48 -36.00
C ALA A 20 23.02 -12.61 -35.30
N GLY A 21 22.84 -13.65 -34.49
CA GLY A 21 21.63 -13.85 -33.68
C GLY A 21 21.44 -12.74 -32.63
N ILE A 22 22.50 -12.37 -31.91
CA ILE A 22 22.47 -11.26 -30.94
C ILE A 22 22.09 -9.94 -31.64
N LEU A 23 22.66 -9.67 -32.82
CA LEU A 23 22.38 -8.44 -33.57
C LEU A 23 20.91 -8.37 -34.02
N LEU A 24 20.32 -9.50 -34.44
CA LEU A 24 18.90 -9.57 -34.81
C LEU A 24 17.97 -9.35 -33.61
N ILE A 25 18.32 -9.82 -32.41
CA ILE A 25 17.54 -9.57 -31.18
C ILE A 25 17.57 -8.09 -30.81
N ILE A 26 18.75 -7.43 -30.91
CA ILE A 26 18.90 -6.00 -30.63
C ILE A 26 18.09 -5.16 -31.64
N GLN A 27 18.14 -5.51 -32.93
CA GLN A 27 17.36 -4.81 -33.98
C GLN A 27 15.85 -5.06 -33.86
N GLY A 28 15.43 -6.28 -33.46
CA GLY A 28 14.03 -6.61 -33.21
C GLY A 28 13.43 -5.83 -32.03
N GLY A 29 14.23 -5.54 -31.00
CA GLY A 29 13.82 -4.70 -29.86
C GLY A 29 13.49 -3.25 -30.24
N ALA A 30 14.05 -2.73 -31.35
CA ALA A 30 13.75 -1.39 -31.85
C ALA A 30 12.42 -1.32 -32.62
N LEU A 31 11.93 -2.44 -33.18
CA LEU A 31 10.68 -2.51 -33.93
C LEU A 31 9.47 -2.84 -33.03
N LEU A 32 9.68 -3.45 -31.87
CA LEU A 32 8.64 -3.73 -30.87
C LEU A 32 8.52 -2.57 -29.87
N SER A 33 7.98 -1.45 -30.35
CA SER A 33 7.61 -0.32 -29.50
C SER A 33 6.35 -0.66 -28.69
N VAL A 34 6.52 -1.35 -27.56
CA VAL A 34 5.43 -1.68 -26.60
C VAL A 34 5.07 -0.49 -25.70
N ASP A 35 5.90 0.55 -25.66
CA ASP A 35 5.66 1.78 -24.89
C ASP A 35 5.05 2.91 -25.75
N ARG A 36 3.90 2.64 -26.37
CA ARG A 36 3.03 3.74 -26.81
C ARG A 36 2.02 4.01 -25.70
N PRO A 37 2.24 5.00 -24.80
CA PRO A 37 1.21 5.38 -23.86
C PRO A 37 -0.01 5.86 -24.66
N VAL A 38 -1.14 5.17 -24.49
CA VAL A 38 -2.44 5.70 -24.89
C VAL A 38 -2.60 7.02 -24.15
N ARG A 39 -2.49 8.14 -24.87
CA ARG A 39 -2.81 9.46 -24.34
C ARG A 39 -4.32 9.52 -24.17
N ALA A 40 -4.82 8.97 -23.06
CA ALA A 40 -6.14 9.31 -22.56
C ALA A 40 -6.14 10.82 -22.35
N ARG A 41 -7.02 11.52 -23.06
CA ARG A 41 -7.23 12.95 -22.87
C ARG A 41 -7.87 13.11 -21.50
N SER A 42 -7.06 13.29 -20.46
CA SER A 42 -7.51 13.86 -19.20
C SER A 42 -8.09 15.23 -19.54
N ARG A 43 -9.41 15.35 -19.44
CA ARG A 43 -10.02 16.66 -19.20
C ARG A 43 -9.47 17.07 -17.84
N ASP A 44 -8.52 18.00 -17.83
CA ASP A 44 -8.28 18.80 -16.64
C ASP A 44 -9.62 19.43 -16.27
N VAL A 45 -10.21 18.91 -15.21
CA VAL A 45 -11.23 19.65 -14.47
C VAL A 45 -10.43 20.71 -13.73
N ASP A 46 -10.65 21.96 -14.12
CA ASP A 46 -10.06 23.13 -13.50
C ASP A 46 -10.46 23.17 -12.01
N ASP A 47 -9.60 22.63 -11.15
CA ASP A 47 -9.74 22.61 -9.68
C ASP A 47 -9.51 24.00 -9.05
N THR A 48 -9.43 25.05 -9.86
CA THR A 48 -9.32 26.44 -9.39
C THR A 48 -10.66 26.98 -8.86
N GLN A 49 -11.73 26.18 -8.85
CA GLN A 49 -12.95 26.56 -8.11
C GLN A 49 -12.63 26.55 -6.61
N PRO A 50 -12.64 27.71 -5.92
CA PRO A 50 -12.42 27.71 -4.48
C PRO A 50 -13.47 26.83 -3.82
N VAL A 51 -13.01 25.79 -3.10
CA VAL A 51 -13.84 25.03 -2.17
C VAL A 51 -14.41 26.05 -1.22
N ARG A 52 -15.68 26.41 -1.40
CA ARG A 52 -16.39 27.25 -0.45
C ARG A 52 -16.27 26.55 0.90
N PRO A 53 -15.73 27.21 1.94
CA PRO A 53 -15.80 26.66 3.27
C PRO A 53 -17.26 26.33 3.53
N VAL A 54 -17.56 25.07 3.83
CA VAL A 54 -18.82 24.75 4.48
C VAL A 54 -18.70 25.47 5.81
N ALA A 55 -19.31 26.66 5.88
CA ALA A 55 -19.37 27.41 7.11
C ALA A 55 -19.91 26.44 8.18
N PRO A 56 -19.29 26.36 9.37
CA PRO A 56 -19.96 25.71 10.47
C PRO A 56 -21.35 26.35 10.54
N VAL A 57 -22.41 25.53 10.57
CA VAL A 57 -23.75 26.02 10.87
C VAL A 57 -23.72 26.40 12.36
N ALA A 58 -23.06 27.50 12.65
CA ALA A 58 -23.11 28.22 13.89
C ALA A 58 -24.46 28.92 13.86
N GLY A 59 -25.42 28.26 14.48
CA GLY A 59 -26.74 28.82 14.63
C GLY A 59 -27.67 27.74 15.11
N ALA A 60 -28.06 27.86 16.37
CA ALA A 60 -29.48 27.79 16.71
C ALA A 60 -30.22 28.76 15.77
N GLN A 61 -30.37 28.38 14.50
CA GLN A 61 -31.23 29.08 13.57
C GLN A 61 -32.59 28.90 14.19
N ARG A 62 -33.19 30.02 14.61
CA ARG A 62 -34.59 30.09 14.99
C ARG A 62 -35.34 29.26 13.95
N LEU A 63 -35.91 28.14 14.40
CA LEU A 63 -36.70 27.25 13.56
C LEU A 63 -37.87 28.08 13.05
N GLU A 64 -37.69 28.70 11.88
CA GLU A 64 -38.78 29.35 11.20
C GLU A 64 -39.85 28.27 10.97
N PRO A 65 -41.13 28.57 11.26
CA PRO A 65 -42.20 27.60 11.10
C PRO A 65 -42.16 27.01 9.69
N ALA A 66 -42.25 25.68 9.59
CA ALA A 66 -42.31 25.00 8.31
C ALA A 66 -43.43 25.61 7.45
N ARG A 67 -43.12 25.88 6.17
CA ARG A 67 -44.11 26.42 5.22
C ARG A 67 -45.27 25.45 5.09
N LYS A 68 -46.47 25.90 5.47
CA LYS A 68 -47.70 25.12 5.31
C LYS A 68 -48.15 25.16 3.84
N VAL A 69 -48.29 23.99 3.21
CA VAL A 69 -48.75 23.84 1.83
C VAL A 69 -50.24 23.48 1.83
N ALA A 70 -51.05 24.16 1.02
CA ALA A 70 -52.49 23.89 0.84
C ALA A 70 -53.33 23.90 2.14
N GLN A 71 -53.18 24.96 2.95
CA GLN A 71 -53.88 25.13 4.24
C GLN A 71 -55.42 25.06 4.12
N ASP A 72 -55.95 25.37 2.95
CA ASP A 72 -57.38 25.49 2.69
C ASP A 72 -58.01 24.12 2.35
N LEU A 73 -57.17 23.12 2.05
CA LEU A 73 -57.57 21.77 1.62
C LEU A 73 -57.14 20.70 2.63
N ILE A 74 -56.09 20.95 3.40
CA ILE A 74 -55.49 19.98 4.32
C ILE A 74 -55.24 20.66 5.67
N ALA A 75 -56.01 20.27 6.69
CA ALA A 75 -55.76 20.72 8.06
C ALA A 75 -54.50 19.99 8.60
N PRO A 76 -53.43 20.72 8.97
CA PRO A 76 -52.26 20.09 9.59
C PRO A 76 -52.66 19.47 10.95
N PRO A 77 -52.16 18.28 11.29
CA PRO A 77 -52.37 17.72 12.62
C PRO A 77 -51.79 18.65 13.68
N ARG A 78 -52.45 18.76 14.84
CA ARG A 78 -51.88 19.44 16.01
C ARG A 78 -50.83 18.52 16.60
N LEU A 79 -49.57 18.94 16.53
CA LEU A 79 -48.44 18.21 17.07
C LEU A 79 -48.00 18.90 18.38
N ASP A 80 -48.02 18.17 19.49
CA ASP A 80 -47.41 18.64 20.75
C ASP A 80 -45.91 18.29 20.73
N PRO A 81 -44.99 19.26 20.78
CA PRO A 81 -43.55 18.99 20.80
C PRO A 81 -43.11 18.11 21.98
N ALA A 82 -43.87 18.11 23.09
CA ALA A 82 -43.57 17.28 24.25
C ALA A 82 -43.85 15.79 24.02
N GLU A 83 -44.66 15.46 23.01
CA GLU A 83 -45.01 14.09 22.62
C GLU A 83 -44.13 13.57 21.47
N ILE A 84 -43.25 14.39 20.90
CA ILE A 84 -42.38 14.03 19.78
C ILE A 84 -40.95 13.79 20.30
N GLU A 85 -40.51 12.54 20.21
CA GLU A 85 -39.11 12.17 20.45
C GLU A 85 -38.34 12.03 19.13
N ARG A 86 -37.07 12.41 19.15
CA ARG A 86 -36.17 12.15 18.03
C ARG A 86 -35.81 10.66 18.02
N ALA A 87 -36.39 9.92 17.08
CA ALA A 87 -35.93 8.57 16.78
C ALA A 87 -34.49 8.58 16.26
N GLU A 88 -33.75 7.52 16.57
CA GLU A 88 -32.42 7.32 15.99
C GLU A 88 -32.49 7.25 14.46
N PRO A 89 -31.44 7.70 13.75
CA PRO A 89 -31.37 7.60 12.31
C PRO A 89 -31.61 6.17 11.85
N ARG A 90 -32.59 5.98 10.96
CA ARG A 90 -32.83 4.68 10.35
C ARG A 90 -31.56 4.20 9.60
N PRO A 91 -31.21 2.91 9.68
CA PRO A 91 -30.15 2.37 8.83
C PRO A 91 -30.48 2.56 7.34
N PRO A 92 -29.46 2.69 6.48
CA PRO A 92 -29.65 2.86 5.05
C PRO A 92 -30.44 1.67 4.48
N LEU A 93 -31.27 1.94 3.46
CA LEU A 93 -32.10 0.92 2.82
C LEU A 93 -31.29 -0.12 2.03
N SER A 94 -30.05 0.22 1.67
CA SER A 94 -29.08 -0.64 1.00
C SER A 94 -27.68 -0.05 1.10
N GLU A 95 -26.66 -0.82 0.70
CA GLU A 95 -25.25 -0.40 0.61
C GLU A 95 -25.04 0.83 -0.28
N LEU A 96 -25.95 1.09 -1.23
CA LEU A 96 -25.89 2.26 -2.11
C LEU A 96 -26.24 3.57 -1.37
N GLY A 97 -26.92 3.48 -0.22
CA GLY A 97 -27.26 4.62 0.63
C GLY A 97 -26.14 5.02 1.59
N LEU A 98 -25.04 4.26 1.63
CA LEU A 98 -23.86 4.65 2.40
C LEU A 98 -23.13 5.77 1.66
N ALA A 99 -22.98 6.91 2.31
CA ALA A 99 -22.08 7.95 1.82
C ALA A 99 -20.67 7.35 1.71
N VAL A 100 -20.10 7.34 0.50
CA VAL A 100 -18.71 6.94 0.31
C VAL A 100 -17.85 7.88 1.17
N PRO A 101 -17.06 7.35 2.13
CA PRO A 101 -16.16 8.19 2.90
C PRO A 101 -15.32 9.02 1.94
N PRO A 102 -15.18 10.34 2.17
CA PRO A 102 -14.36 11.17 1.31
C PRO A 102 -12.97 10.55 1.25
N LYS A 103 -12.46 10.29 0.03
CA LYS A 103 -11.06 9.90 -0.15
C LYS A 103 -10.24 11.04 0.43
N THR A 104 -9.59 10.83 1.57
CA THR A 104 -8.60 11.77 2.08
C THR A 104 -7.45 11.80 1.07
N PRO A 105 -7.27 12.87 0.29
CA PRO A 105 -6.14 12.92 -0.63
C PRO A 105 -4.86 12.83 0.19
N MET A 106 -3.86 12.07 -0.30
CA MET A 106 -2.55 12.09 0.34
C MET A 106 -2.06 13.55 0.38
N PRO A 107 -1.57 14.03 1.54
CA PRO A 107 -1.06 15.39 1.65
C PRO A 107 0.04 15.62 0.60
N ARG A 108 -0.06 16.73 -0.15
CA ARG A 108 0.79 17.01 -1.34
C ARG A 108 2.26 17.24 -1.00
N ASP A 109 2.61 17.29 0.28
CA ASP A 109 3.92 17.63 0.84
C ASP A 109 4.74 16.39 1.27
N TRP A 110 4.18 15.18 1.16
CA TRP A 110 4.93 13.95 1.38
C TRP A 110 6.05 13.80 0.36
N ARG A 111 7.22 13.36 0.83
CA ARG A 111 8.44 13.24 0.01
C ARG A 111 9.20 11.98 0.38
N GLU A 112 10.03 11.53 -0.55
CA GLU A 112 10.99 10.48 -0.25
C GLU A 112 12.12 11.04 0.64
N VAL A 113 12.26 10.49 1.83
CA VAL A 113 13.27 10.86 2.81
C VAL A 113 14.15 9.65 3.10
N LEU A 114 15.46 9.86 3.17
CA LEU A 114 16.41 8.85 3.59
C LEU A 114 16.49 8.82 5.12
N LEU A 115 15.98 7.75 5.72
CA LEU A 115 15.94 7.53 7.16
C LEU A 115 17.15 6.70 7.59
N TYR A 116 18.08 7.36 8.29
CA TYR A 116 19.32 6.75 8.76
C TYR A 116 19.13 6.05 10.11
N ARG A 117 19.95 5.01 10.32
CA ARG A 117 20.05 4.27 11.59
C ARG A 117 18.67 3.77 12.10
N PRO A 118 17.90 3.05 11.28
CA PRO A 118 16.61 2.52 11.71
C PRO A 118 16.78 1.53 12.87
N VAL A 119 15.95 1.67 13.89
CA VAL A 119 15.84 0.76 15.04
C VAL A 119 14.51 0.02 14.93
N VAL A 120 14.57 -1.28 14.70
CA VAL A 120 13.37 -2.10 14.50
C VAL A 120 12.65 -2.35 15.82
N THR A 121 11.35 -2.06 15.86
CA THR A 121 10.50 -2.22 17.06
C THR A 121 9.59 -3.45 16.97
N SER A 122 9.11 -3.81 15.77
CA SER A 122 8.33 -5.02 15.50
C SER A 122 8.73 -5.65 14.15
N SER A 123 8.05 -6.68 13.67
CA SER A 123 8.41 -7.29 12.38
C SER A 123 8.19 -6.38 11.16
N ALA A 124 7.37 -5.33 11.29
CA ALA A 124 7.06 -4.39 10.20
C ALA A 124 7.07 -2.92 10.65
N MET A 125 7.72 -2.61 11.79
CA MET A 125 7.81 -1.27 12.33
C MET A 125 9.23 -0.95 12.78
N PHE A 126 9.65 0.29 12.56
CA PHE A 126 10.94 0.80 13.02
C PHE A 126 10.84 2.27 13.41
N GLU A 127 11.84 2.73 14.16
CA GLU A 127 12.04 4.12 14.52
C GLU A 127 13.34 4.64 13.90
N ALA A 128 13.30 5.83 13.31
CA ALA A 128 14.48 6.47 12.72
C ALA A 128 14.32 7.98 12.76
N MET A 129 15.38 8.69 13.18
CA MET A 129 15.38 10.17 13.17
C MET A 129 14.16 10.79 13.88
N GLY A 130 13.74 10.19 15.00
CA GLY A 130 12.57 10.62 15.79
C GLY A 130 11.21 10.22 15.21
N ARG A 131 11.17 9.58 14.03
CA ARG A 131 9.93 9.13 13.38
C ARG A 131 9.65 7.68 13.72
N LYS A 132 8.37 7.38 13.95
CA LYS A 132 7.85 6.00 14.03
C LYS A 132 7.24 5.64 12.69
N VAL A 133 7.75 4.60 12.04
CA VAL A 133 7.33 4.21 10.69
C VAL A 133 6.85 2.77 10.70
N PHE A 134 5.63 2.57 10.20
CA PHE A 134 5.07 1.25 9.90
C PHE A 134 5.15 1.02 8.40
N ILE A 135 5.57 -0.17 7.96
CA ILE A 135 5.64 -0.50 6.54
C ILE A 135 4.22 -0.60 5.98
N SER A 136 3.87 0.26 5.02
CA SER A 136 2.52 0.26 4.44
C SER A 136 2.22 -1.03 3.66
N GLY A 137 0.96 -1.47 3.66
CA GLY A 137 0.51 -2.59 2.81
C GLY A 137 0.79 -3.99 3.38
N VAL A 138 1.48 -4.09 4.51
CA VAL A 138 1.76 -5.35 5.20
C VAL A 138 1.12 -5.37 6.58
N ARG A 139 0.94 -6.57 7.14
CA ARG A 139 0.60 -6.78 8.55
C ARG A 139 1.79 -7.45 9.22
N GLY A 140 2.38 -6.75 10.18
CA GLY A 140 3.45 -7.30 11.00
C GLY A 140 2.96 -8.42 11.93
N ILE A 141 3.90 -9.20 12.43
CA ILE A 141 3.72 -10.20 13.47
C ILE A 141 3.98 -9.51 14.80
N ASP A 142 3.02 -9.60 15.73
CA ASP A 142 3.18 -9.01 17.06
C ASP A 142 4.33 -9.68 17.81
N LEU A 143 5.03 -8.90 18.65
CA LEU A 143 6.26 -9.35 19.31
C LEU A 143 6.05 -10.62 20.15
N ASP A 144 4.91 -10.70 20.83
CA ASP A 144 4.53 -11.80 21.71
C ASP A 144 3.85 -12.97 20.97
N SER A 145 3.73 -12.88 19.64
CA SER A 145 3.13 -13.95 18.84
C SER A 145 4.05 -15.17 18.78
N SER A 146 3.41 -16.34 18.91
CA SER A 146 4.01 -17.64 18.63
C SER A 146 3.38 -18.25 17.39
N CYS A 147 4.18 -18.95 16.60
CA CYS A 147 3.74 -19.65 15.41
C CYS A 147 3.96 -21.15 15.61
N SER A 148 3.11 -21.95 14.98
CA SER A 148 3.18 -23.41 15.00
C SER A 148 3.28 -23.95 13.58
N PHE A 149 4.17 -24.90 13.38
CA PHE A 149 4.29 -25.66 12.13
C PHE A 149 4.52 -27.11 12.51
N HIS A 150 3.58 -27.95 12.09
CA HIS A 150 3.41 -29.30 12.64
C HIS A 150 3.28 -29.21 14.18
N ASP A 151 4.00 -30.03 14.93
CA ASP A 151 3.92 -30.09 16.40
C ASP A 151 4.93 -29.16 17.10
N VAL A 152 5.62 -28.30 16.35
CA VAL A 152 6.63 -27.38 16.90
C VAL A 152 6.06 -25.98 16.99
N THR A 153 6.12 -25.37 18.17
CA THR A 153 5.74 -23.98 18.42
C THR A 153 6.97 -23.15 18.78
N TRP A 154 7.10 -21.94 18.24
CA TRP A 154 8.23 -21.05 18.52
C TRP A 154 7.81 -19.56 18.53
N PRO A 155 8.57 -18.68 19.19
CA PRO A 155 8.28 -17.24 19.28
C PRO A 155 8.64 -16.53 17.97
N CYS A 156 7.77 -16.68 16.97
CA CYS A 156 7.98 -16.11 15.64
C CYS A 156 8.00 -14.57 15.64
N GLY A 157 7.28 -13.89 16.56
CA GLY A 157 7.30 -12.43 16.67
C GLY A 157 8.68 -11.87 16.99
N VAL A 158 9.30 -12.38 18.06
CA VAL A 158 10.67 -12.01 18.47
C VAL A 158 11.68 -12.29 17.37
N ARG A 159 11.52 -13.44 16.69
CA ARG A 159 12.39 -13.82 15.58
C ARG A 159 12.22 -12.91 14.37
N ALA A 160 11.00 -12.63 13.97
CA ALA A 160 10.71 -11.77 12.82
C ALA A 160 11.29 -10.37 13.03
N ARG A 161 11.16 -9.81 14.25
CA ARG A 161 11.84 -8.56 14.63
C ARG A 161 13.36 -8.68 14.50
N ALA A 162 13.96 -9.76 14.99
CA ALA A 162 15.40 -9.96 14.93
C ALA A 162 15.92 -10.09 13.49
N VAL A 163 15.19 -10.79 12.62
CA VAL A 163 15.52 -10.93 11.20
C VAL A 163 15.38 -9.60 10.47
N PHE A 164 14.29 -8.87 10.69
CA PHE A 164 14.12 -7.54 10.10
C PHE A 164 15.22 -6.56 10.58
N ASN A 165 15.55 -6.58 11.87
CA ASN A 165 16.64 -5.80 12.42
C ASN A 165 17.99 -6.18 11.79
N SER A 166 18.27 -7.48 11.69
CA SER A 166 19.50 -7.99 11.07
C SER A 166 19.62 -7.55 9.62
N TRP A 167 18.52 -7.63 8.87
CA TRP A 167 18.46 -7.13 7.51
C TRP A 167 18.73 -5.62 7.51
N LEU A 168 18.11 -4.80 8.34
CA LEU A 168 18.39 -3.35 8.30
C LEU A 168 19.78 -2.90 8.79
N ARG A 169 20.58 -3.76 9.44
CA ARG A 169 21.84 -3.38 10.10
C ARG A 169 22.77 -2.54 9.22
N GLY A 170 23.05 -1.33 9.69
CA GLY A 170 23.99 -0.40 9.04
C GLY A 170 23.48 0.24 7.76
N ARG A 171 22.18 0.09 7.43
CA ARG A 171 21.58 0.58 6.19
C ARG A 171 20.55 1.67 6.46
N ALA A 172 20.27 2.47 5.44
CA ALA A 172 19.26 3.52 5.48
C ALA A 172 18.09 3.17 4.53
N LEU A 173 16.88 3.58 4.90
CA LEU A 173 15.68 3.34 4.11
C LEU A 173 15.23 4.63 3.43
N HIS A 174 14.90 4.57 2.15
CA HIS A 174 14.15 5.63 1.49
C HIS A 174 12.67 5.38 1.73
N CYS A 175 12.01 6.27 2.47
CA CYS A 175 10.59 6.13 2.80
C CYS A 175 9.82 7.37 2.33
N PHE A 176 8.61 7.16 1.83
CA PHE A 176 7.72 8.26 1.45
C PHE A 176 6.91 8.70 2.67
N VAL A 177 7.33 9.79 3.31
CA VAL A 177 6.82 10.23 4.63
C VAL A 177 6.45 11.73 4.62
N PRO A 178 5.60 12.20 5.56
CA PRO A 178 5.31 13.61 5.72
C PRO A 178 6.57 14.42 6.10
N PRO A 179 6.64 15.71 5.78
CA PRO A 179 7.79 16.55 6.09
C PRO A 179 8.00 16.68 7.60
N ASP A 180 6.93 16.73 8.38
CA ASP A 180 7.00 16.86 9.83
C ASP A 180 7.11 15.50 10.52
N VAL A 181 7.75 15.48 11.69
CA VAL A 181 7.83 14.30 12.55
C VAL A 181 6.54 14.23 13.35
N GLU A 182 5.72 13.22 13.09
CA GLU A 182 4.49 12.99 13.83
C GLU A 182 4.73 12.25 15.15
N ARG A 183 3.83 12.46 16.12
CA ARG A 183 3.84 11.71 17.40
C ARG A 183 3.46 10.24 17.22
N PHE A 184 2.63 9.96 16.22
CA PHE A 184 2.10 8.62 15.95
C PHE A 184 2.89 7.91 14.86
N ALA A 185 2.71 6.60 14.77
CA ALA A 185 3.30 5.80 13.70
C ALA A 185 2.66 6.18 12.37
N VAL A 186 3.50 6.50 11.38
CA VAL A 186 3.06 6.76 10.01
C VAL A 186 3.24 5.49 9.17
N ALA A 187 2.18 5.06 8.49
CA ALA A 187 2.27 4.00 7.51
C ALA A 187 2.85 4.55 6.20
N ALA A 188 4.01 4.03 5.78
CA ALA A 188 4.71 4.51 4.61
C ALA A 188 5.33 3.38 3.79
N PRO A 189 5.36 3.50 2.45
CA PRO A 189 6.17 2.63 1.62
C PRO A 189 7.64 2.99 1.81
N CYS A 190 8.48 1.97 1.96
CA CYS A 190 9.91 2.10 2.16
C CYS A 190 10.68 1.17 1.23
N ARG A 191 11.84 1.63 0.76
CA ARG A 191 12.76 0.87 -0.08
C ARG A 191 14.17 0.89 0.51
N LEU A 192 14.83 -0.25 0.44
CA LEU A 192 16.25 -0.40 0.71
C LEU A 192 16.99 -0.52 -0.64
N GLY A 193 17.63 0.56 -1.07
CA GLY A 193 18.17 0.64 -2.43
C GLY A 193 17.05 0.46 -3.47
N LYS A 194 17.09 -0.67 -4.20
CA LYS A 194 16.06 -1.07 -5.19
C LYS A 194 15.02 -2.06 -4.65
N GLN A 195 15.18 -2.55 -3.43
CA GLN A 195 14.31 -3.58 -2.85
C GLN A 195 13.18 -2.92 -2.06
N ASP A 196 11.94 -3.26 -2.38
CA ASP A 196 10.76 -2.89 -1.59
C ASP A 196 10.77 -3.66 -0.25
N VAL A 197 10.68 -2.93 0.86
CA VAL A 197 10.76 -3.51 2.21
C VAL A 197 9.54 -4.39 2.51
N GLY A 198 8.34 -3.95 2.13
CA GLY A 198 7.11 -4.70 2.35
C GLY A 198 7.09 -6.01 1.56
N ALA A 199 7.50 -5.96 0.29
CA ALA A 199 7.63 -7.13 -0.56
C ALA A 199 8.64 -8.13 0.01
N TRP A 200 9.79 -7.64 0.51
CA TRP A 200 10.81 -8.50 1.13
C TRP A 200 10.29 -9.15 2.43
N LEU A 201 9.66 -8.38 3.32
CA LEU A 201 9.10 -8.90 4.56
C LEU A 201 8.08 -10.00 4.29
N VAL A 202 7.17 -9.75 3.35
CA VAL A 202 6.09 -10.69 3.03
C VAL A 202 6.62 -11.92 2.31
N SER A 203 7.52 -11.78 1.32
CA SER A 203 8.07 -12.94 0.58
C SER A 203 8.98 -13.84 1.41
N ASN A 204 9.50 -13.34 2.54
CA ASN A 204 10.29 -14.13 3.48
C ASN A 204 9.46 -14.62 4.68
N GLY A 205 8.15 -14.38 4.70
CA GLY A 205 7.25 -14.85 5.76
C GLY A 205 7.42 -14.14 7.11
N TRP A 206 7.92 -12.90 7.11
CA TRP A 206 8.07 -12.08 8.33
C TRP A 206 6.96 -11.04 8.51
N ALA A 207 6.02 -11.01 7.57
CA ALA A 207 4.77 -10.25 7.60
C ALA A 207 3.77 -10.92 6.64
N THR A 208 2.47 -10.64 6.78
CA THR A 208 1.44 -11.03 5.80
C THR A 208 1.03 -9.84 4.94
N ALA A 209 0.50 -10.07 3.74
CA ALA A 209 -0.07 -8.99 2.94
C ALA A 209 -1.39 -8.52 3.56
N LEU A 210 -1.69 -7.23 3.45
CA LEU A 210 -3.06 -6.76 3.68
C LEU A 210 -3.96 -7.20 2.50
N PRO A 211 -5.25 -7.56 2.71
CA PRO A 211 -6.12 -8.10 1.65
C PRO A 211 -6.27 -7.22 0.41
N SER A 212 -6.21 -5.89 0.59
CA SER A 212 -6.28 -4.89 -0.49
C SER A 212 -4.90 -4.39 -0.96
N GLY A 213 -3.82 -5.02 -0.48
CA GLY A 213 -2.44 -4.61 -0.74
C GLY A 213 -1.83 -5.23 -2.01
N ILE A 214 -0.66 -4.72 -2.40
CA ILE A 214 0.07 -5.16 -3.60
C ILE A 214 0.91 -6.42 -3.39
N TYR A 215 1.01 -6.91 -2.14
CA TYR A 215 1.96 -7.97 -1.75
C TYR A 215 1.39 -9.39 -1.78
N GLY A 216 0.18 -9.61 -2.30
CA GLY A 216 -0.45 -10.94 -2.32
C GLY A 216 0.40 -12.02 -3.02
N LYS A 217 1.08 -11.67 -4.12
CA LYS A 217 2.01 -12.59 -4.80
C LYS A 217 3.24 -12.94 -3.95
N ALA A 218 3.75 -11.96 -3.19
CA ALA A 218 4.86 -12.18 -2.28
C ALA A 218 4.46 -13.15 -1.16
N GLU A 219 3.23 -13.03 -0.64
CA GLU A 219 2.75 -13.93 0.41
C GLU A 219 2.58 -15.35 -0.11
N ALA A 220 2.04 -15.51 -1.32
CA ALA A 220 1.97 -16.82 -1.97
C ALA A 220 3.36 -17.47 -2.07
N THR A 221 4.37 -16.70 -2.48
CA THR A 221 5.77 -17.19 -2.52
C THR A 221 6.25 -17.66 -1.15
N ALA A 222 5.95 -16.93 -0.08
CA ALA A 222 6.37 -17.31 1.27
C ALA A 222 5.66 -18.56 1.79
N ARG A 223 4.40 -18.77 1.41
CA ARG A 223 3.63 -19.97 1.77
C ARG A 223 4.13 -21.19 1.00
N ASP A 224 4.27 -21.06 -0.31
CA ASP A 224 4.71 -22.15 -1.19
C ASP A 224 6.13 -22.63 -0.85
N ALA A 225 6.99 -21.71 -0.37
CA ALA A 225 8.36 -22.01 0.02
C ALA A 225 8.54 -22.25 1.54
N GLU A 226 7.44 -22.31 2.32
CA GLU A 226 7.48 -22.52 3.78
C GLU A 226 8.48 -21.57 4.48
N MET A 227 8.38 -20.28 4.17
CA MET A 227 9.30 -19.26 4.68
C MET A 227 8.78 -18.62 5.95
N GLY A 228 9.71 -18.30 6.86
CA GLY A 228 9.43 -17.52 8.06
C GLY A 228 8.36 -18.14 8.95
N MET A 229 7.24 -17.45 9.14
CA MET A 229 6.11 -17.93 9.95
C MET A 229 5.32 -19.09 9.32
N PHE A 230 5.50 -19.35 8.02
CA PHE A 230 4.76 -20.38 7.28
C PHE A 230 5.47 -21.72 7.20
N GLY A 231 6.69 -21.83 7.72
CA GLY A 231 7.49 -23.05 7.68
C GLY A 231 8.07 -23.43 9.03
N PRO A 232 9.04 -24.35 9.07
CA PRO A 232 9.61 -24.85 10.31
C PRO A 232 10.34 -23.76 11.10
N ALA A 233 10.50 -24.00 12.40
CA ALA A 233 11.33 -23.15 13.26
C ALA A 233 12.79 -23.11 12.76
N GLN A 234 13.20 -22.00 12.15
CA GLN A 234 14.56 -21.75 11.65
C GLN A 234 15.62 -21.40 12.72
#